data_AF-A0A8T8D8G8-F1
#
_entry.id   AF-A0A8T8D8G8-F1
#
_cell.length_a   1.000
_cell.length_b   1.000
_cell.length_c   1.000
_cell.angle_alpha   90.00
_cell.angle_beta   90.00
_cell.angle_gamma   90.00
#
_symmetry.space_group_name_H-M   'P 1'
#
loop_
_entity.id
_entity.type
_entity.pdbx_description
1 polymer ?
#
loop_
_entity_poly.entity_id
_entity_poly.type
_entity_poly.pdbx_seq_one_letter_code
_entity_poly.pdbx_strand_id
1 'polypeptide(L)' 'MLVGVRCTVADCHYWREGNYCDAEQILITHDWVSDRFPNRIDAAEIQELSSRVGGTPARQATDTCCKTFEPRRRS' A
#
# COMPACT_ATOMS: atom_id res chain seq x y z
N MET A 1 15.95 15.84 -7.57
CA MET A 1 14.73 15.93 -6.75
C MET A 1 14.31 14.49 -6.48
N LEU A 2 14.47 13.99 -5.25
CA LEU A 2 14.11 12.61 -4.94
C LEU A 2 12.60 12.52 -4.79
N VAL A 3 11.95 11.87 -5.75
CA VAL A 3 10.52 11.52 -5.71
C VAL A 3 10.38 10.41 -4.69
N GLY A 4 9.66 10.67 -3.59
CA GLY A 4 9.48 9.71 -2.51
C GLY A 4 8.01 9.64 -2.10
N VAL A 5 7.53 8.42 -1.82
CA VAL A 5 6.18 8.20 -1.32
C VAL A 5 6.10 8.66 0.13
N ARG A 6 5.07 9.46 0.45
CA ARG A 6 4.79 9.87 1.83
C ARG A 6 3.90 8.84 2.50
N CYS A 7 4.26 8.45 3.72
CA CYS A 7 3.42 7.64 4.59
C CYS A 7 3.34 8.34 5.95
N THR A 8 2.13 8.73 6.36
CA THR A 8 1.89 9.34 7.67
C THR A 8 1.38 8.33 8.69
N VAL A 9 1.15 7.09 8.28
CA VAL A 9 0.69 6.00 9.15
C VAL A 9 1.87 5.51 9.98
N ALA A 10 2.10 6.12 11.14
CA ALA A 10 3.28 5.88 11.98
C ALA A 10 3.42 4.43 12.48
N ASP A 11 2.29 3.71 12.58
CA ASP A 11 2.26 2.28 12.93
C ASP A 11 2.44 1.36 11.70
N CYS A 12 2.74 1.88 10.50
CA CYS A 12 3.10 1.07 9.34
C CYS A 12 4.56 0.57 9.47
N HIS A 13 4.80 -0.70 9.15
CA HIS A 13 6.13 -1.32 9.14
C HIS A 13 7.14 -0.51 8.30
N TYR A 14 6.69 -0.03 7.14
CA TYR A 14 7.47 0.73 6.18
C TYR A 14 7.57 2.23 6.48
N TRP A 15 6.94 2.73 7.55
CA TRP A 15 7.07 4.14 7.93
C TRP A 15 8.49 4.47 8.43
N ARG A 16 9.01 5.62 8.00
CA ARG A 16 10.28 6.21 8.45
C ARG A 16 10.11 7.67 8.85
N GLU A 17 11.14 8.18 9.52
CA GLU A 17 11.23 9.58 9.93
C GLU A 17 10.89 10.55 8.78
N GLY A 18 10.19 11.65 9.11
CA GLY A 18 9.76 12.63 8.12
C GLY A 18 8.55 12.20 7.28
N ASN A 19 7.80 11.17 7.72
CA ASN A 19 6.61 10.65 7.04
C ASN A 19 6.92 10.11 5.64
N TYR A 20 8.00 9.34 5.52
CA TYR A 20 8.36 8.65 4.29
C TYR A 20 7.99 7.17 4.37
N CYS A 21 7.58 6.62 3.24
CA CYS A 21 7.45 5.18 3.04
C CYS A 21 8.79 4.63 2.51
N ASP A 22 9.30 3.57 3.13
CA ASP A 22 10.54 2.88 2.77
C ASP A 22 10.26 1.47 2.21
N ALA A 23 9.04 1.25 1.71
CA ALA A 23 8.71 0.05 0.97
C ALA A 23 9.41 0.08 -0.40
N GLU A 24 9.99 -1.04 -0.82
CA GLU A 24 10.61 -1.18 -2.14
C GLU A 24 9.61 -0.93 -3.27
N GLN A 25 8.37 -1.38 -3.08
CA GLN A 25 7.25 -1.17 -4.00
C GLN A 25 5.99 -0.89 -3.20
N ILE A 26 5.10 -0.04 -3.75
CA ILE A 26 3.80 0.25 -3.15
C ILE A 26 2.67 -0.13 -4.10
N LEU A 27 1.55 -0.60 -3.53
CA LEU A 27 0.29 -0.79 -4.25
C LEU A 27 -0.80 0.08 -3.63
N ILE A 28 -1.23 1.09 -4.39
CA ILE A 28 -2.44 1.86 -4.12
C ILE A 28 -3.54 1.29 -5.02
N THR A 29 -4.67 0.94 -4.44
CA THR A 29 -5.77 0.32 -5.16
C THR A 29 -7.11 0.67 -4.51
N HIS A 30 -8.23 0.31 -5.14
CA HIS A 30 -9.54 0.55 -4.56
C HIS A 30 -9.80 -0.38 -3.37
N ASP A 31 -10.47 0.11 -2.34
CA ASP A 31 -10.83 -0.62 -1.12
C ASP A 31 -11.46 -2.00 -1.35
N TRP A 32 -12.27 -2.18 -2.40
CA TRP A 32 -12.87 -3.50 -2.70
C TRP A 32 -11.82 -4.57 -3.01
N VAL A 33 -10.65 -4.18 -3.51
CA VAL A 33 -9.51 -5.10 -3.70
C VAL A 33 -8.95 -5.50 -2.34
N SER A 34 -8.96 -4.57 -1.38
CA SER A 34 -8.53 -4.90 -0.04
C SER A 34 -9.43 -5.93 0.62
N ASP A 35 -10.74 -5.85 0.38
CA ASP A 35 -11.73 -6.79 0.94
C ASP A 35 -11.68 -8.18 0.31
N ARG A 36 -11.32 -8.27 -0.99
CA ARG A 36 -11.35 -9.53 -1.76
C ARG A 36 -10.04 -10.31 -1.76
N PHE A 37 -8.92 -9.64 -1.47
CA PHE A 37 -7.58 -10.23 -1.55
C PHE A 37 -6.85 -10.15 -0.20
N PRO A 38 -5.91 -11.07 0.08
CA PRO A 38 -5.21 -11.13 1.36
C PRO A 38 -4.68 -9.78 1.84
N ASN A 39 -4.80 -9.51 3.15
CA ASN A 39 -4.37 -8.25 3.75
C ASN A 39 -2.87 -7.99 3.69
N ARG A 40 -2.08 -9.03 3.47
CA ARG A 40 -0.63 -8.93 3.35
C ARG A 40 -0.25 -9.33 1.94
N ILE A 41 0.40 -8.41 1.25
CA ILE A 41 1.09 -8.66 -0.01
C ILE A 41 2.52 -8.18 0.16
N ASP A 42 3.48 -9.01 -0.19
CA ASP A 42 4.87 -8.57 -0.28
C ASP A 42 5.17 -7.92 -1.63
N ALA A 43 6.38 -7.38 -1.78
CA ALA A 43 6.79 -6.72 -3.02
C ALA A 43 6.78 -7.64 -4.25
N ALA A 44 6.97 -8.95 -4.07
CA ALA A 44 6.93 -9.92 -5.16
C ALA A 44 5.49 -10.20 -5.62
N GLU A 45 4.53 -10.17 -4.69
CA GLU A 45 3.10 -10.39 -4.96
C GLU A 45 2.40 -9.19 -5.60
N ILE A 46 2.95 -7.97 -5.45
CA ILE A 46 2.36 -6.74 -6.03
C ILE A 46 2.15 -6.86 -7.55
N GLN A 47 3.12 -7.42 -8.28
CA GLN A 47 3.04 -7.56 -9.73
C GLN A 47 1.93 -8.54 -10.14
N GLU A 48 1.81 -9.67 -9.44
CA GLU A 48 0.79 -10.67 -9.71
C GLU A 48 -0.61 -10.10 -9.43
N LEU A 49 -0.78 -9.47 -8.27
CA LEU A 49 -2.06 -8.88 -7.88
C LEU A 49 -2.49 -7.76 -8.84
N SER A 50 -1.56 -6.89 -9.25
CA SER A 50 -1.83 -5.82 -10.21
C SER A 50 -2.29 -6.37 -11.56
N SER A 51 -1.68 -7.46 -12.02
CA SER A 51 -2.06 -8.14 -13.27
C SER A 51 -3.43 -8.82 -13.17
N ARG A 52 -3.75 -9.41 -12.01
CA ARG A 52 -5.02 -10.11 -11.76
C ARG A 52 -6.21 -9.17 -11.57
N VAL A 53 -5.99 -8.06 -10.88
CA VAL A 53 -7.02 -7.06 -10.55
C VAL A 53 -7.27 -6.12 -11.72
N GLY A 54 -6.22 -5.79 -12.47
CA GLY A 54 -6.27 -4.78 -13.52
C GLY A 54 -6.50 -3.37 -12.97
N GLY A 55 -7.05 -2.50 -13.81
CA GLY A 55 -7.34 -1.12 -13.42
C GLY A 55 -8.47 -1.04 -12.38
N THR A 56 -8.29 -0.19 -11.37
CA THR A 56 -9.26 0.04 -10.29
C THR A 56 -9.72 1.51 -10.26
N PRO A 57 -10.64 1.91 -11.16
CA PRO A 57 -11.14 3.29 -11.20
C PRO A 57 -11.79 3.68 -9.87
N ALA A 58 -11.35 4.80 -9.31
CA ALA A 58 -11.88 5.40 -8.08
C ALA A 58 -12.51 6.76 -8.39
N ARG A 59 -13.56 7.14 -7.65
CA ARG A 59 -14.18 8.47 -7.79
C ARG A 59 -13.66 9.45 -6.74
N GLN A 60 -13.24 8.93 -5.60
CA GLN A 60 -12.73 9.70 -4.47
C GLN A 60 -11.47 9.06 -3.92
N ALA A 61 -10.61 9.85 -3.27
CA ALA A 61 -9.41 9.33 -2.61
C ALA A 61 -9.76 8.33 -1.49
N THR A 62 -10.92 8.50 -0.85
CA THR A 62 -11.44 7.57 0.17
C THR A 62 -11.89 6.23 -0.39
N ASP A 63 -12.01 6.09 -1.71
CA ASP A 63 -12.27 4.79 -2.35
C ASP A 63 -10.96 3.98 -2.48
N THR A 64 -9.82 4.57 -2.11
CA THR A 64 -8.49 3.98 -2.29
C THR A 64 -7.80 3.68 -0.96
N CYS A 65 -7.03 2.59 -0.95
CA CYS A 65 -6.22 2.15 0.17
C CYS A 65 -4.79 1.83 -0.29
N CYS A 66 -3.86 1.83 0.68
CA CYS A 66 -2.51 1.31 0.51
C CYS A 66 -2.48 -0.16 0.91
N LYS A 67 -2.40 -1.08 -0.05
CA LYS A 67 -2.37 -2.52 0.22
C LYS A 67 -1.00 -3.02 0.70
N THR A 68 0.03 -2.20 0.55
CA THR A 68 1.37 -2.41 1.14
C THR A 68 1.40 -2.12 2.64
N PHE A 69 0.33 -1.58 3.23
CA PHE A 69 0.29 -1.36 4.68
C PHE A 69 0.45 -2.69 5.43
N GLU A 70 1.48 -2.75 6.28
CA GLU A 70 1.65 -3.83 7.25
C GLU A 70 1.76 -3.21 8.64
N PRO A 71 1.00 -3.68 9.63
CA PRO A 71 1.13 -3.16 11.00
C PRO A 71 2.51 -3.48 11.56
N ARG A 72 3.18 -2.46 12.09
CA ARG A 72 4.41 -2.63 12.86
C ARG A 72 4.09 -3.49 14.08
N ARG A 73 4.76 -4.65 14.19
CA ARG A 73 4.69 -5.49 15.39
C ARG A 73 5.10 -4.61 16.59
N ARG A 74 4.17 -4.36 17.52
CA ARG A 74 4.52 -3.83 18.84
C ARG A 74 5.02 -5.02 19.65
N SER A 75 6.28 -4.97 20.11
CA SER A 75 6.81 -5.91 21.09
C SER A 75 6.17 -5.68 22.45
#